data_AF-A0AA38MUK0-F1
#
_entry.id   AF-A0AA38MUK0-F1
#
_cell.length_a   1.000
_cell.length_b   1.000
_cell.length_c   1.000
_cell.angle_alpha   90.00
_cell.angle_beta   90.00
_cell.angle_gamma   90.00
#
_symmetry.space_group_name_H-M   'P 1'
#
loop_
_entity.id
_entity.type
_entity.pdbx_description
1 polymer ?
#
loop_
_entity_poly.entity_id
_entity_poly.type
_entity_poly.pdbx_seq_one_letter_code
_entity_poly.pdbx_strand_id
1 'polypeptide(L)'
;MPRLPNELLHSIIEYLAYIPKLPDSPSKSKFKCASPELLALSVTNWRLRRICLPLLFANIKIRHIKDARKLHDSSLVLLQKFTKLLAISHFFPHSEEGNQILCPILPHMKRLEWVELQCCSSRNVLLKAILAHPTVSTVLVEELPDASLHGNLSKVVLEGTSISTTISSELERCLDHGMRLGRLEVLVPGLLNDDLTQRHFAGLEELRLTMGYDHVSFSWLSTLSSTHLALETLWLIDDNRHYFSRHTPIFISSFVEESQRQDLSKNYIIERVGLRRATGQYPQGWRVMGLTISATDSSTSLIEILTLIPITFPKLETLTLSLACHGATYYIVRKFIFLRRFDPRLIFL
;
A
#
# COMPACT_ATOMS: atom_id res chain seq x y z
N MET A 1 13.00 -42.44 -6.50
CA MET A 1 12.37 -41.23 -7.08
C MET A 1 13.45 -40.37 -7.72
N PRO A 2 13.28 -39.88 -8.96
CA PRO A 2 14.24 -38.98 -9.60
C PRO A 2 14.38 -37.70 -8.78
N ARG A 3 15.62 -37.28 -8.52
CA ARG A 3 15.92 -36.05 -7.80
C ARG A 3 15.61 -34.87 -8.73
N LEU A 4 14.61 -34.06 -8.37
CA LEU A 4 14.38 -32.75 -8.99
C LEU A 4 15.70 -31.94 -8.99
N PRO A 5 16.05 -31.20 -10.06
CA PRO A 5 17.19 -30.29 -10.10
C PRO A 5 17.13 -29.22 -8.99
N ASN A 6 18.28 -28.72 -8.53
CA ASN A 6 18.32 -27.73 -7.45
C ASN A 6 17.69 -26.40 -7.88
N GLU A 7 17.88 -26.04 -9.14
CA GLU A 7 17.43 -24.81 -9.76
C GLU A 7 15.90 -24.79 -9.80
N LEU A 8 15.31 -25.89 -10.30
CA LEU A 8 13.86 -26.05 -10.36
C LEU A 8 13.24 -26.07 -8.96
N LEU A 9 13.88 -26.76 -8.00
CA LEU A 9 13.43 -26.78 -6.62
C LEU A 9 13.50 -25.39 -5.97
N HIS A 10 14.53 -24.60 -6.29
CA HIS A 10 14.65 -23.23 -5.83
C HIS A 10 13.54 -22.33 -6.39
N SER A 11 13.26 -22.42 -7.69
CA SER A 11 12.16 -21.67 -8.33
C SER A 11 10.79 -22.02 -7.73
N ILE A 12 10.53 -23.31 -7.47
CA ILE A 12 9.28 -23.75 -6.84
C ILE A 12 9.16 -23.18 -5.42
N ILE A 13 10.22 -23.28 -4.63
CA ILE A 13 10.22 -22.78 -3.25
C ILE A 13 10.09 -21.26 -3.23
N GLU A 14 10.78 -20.54 -4.10
CA GLU A 14 10.65 -19.08 -4.21
C GLU A 14 9.24 -18.65 -4.63
N TYR A 15 8.60 -19.42 -5.52
CA TYR A 15 7.20 -19.20 -5.87
C TYR A 15 6.27 -19.43 -4.67
N LEU A 16 6.45 -20.53 -3.93
CA LEU A 16 5.66 -20.85 -2.74
C LEU A 16 5.94 -19.91 -1.57
N ALA A 17 7.16 -19.36 -1.49
CA ALA A 17 7.61 -18.49 -0.41
C ALA A 17 6.76 -17.25 -0.25
N TYR A 18 6.03 -16.86 -1.28
CA TYR A 18 5.48 -15.54 -1.40
C TYR A 18 4.00 -15.56 -1.73
N ILE A 19 3.19 -15.24 -0.71
CA ILE A 19 1.76 -15.01 -0.88
C ILE A 19 1.58 -13.73 -1.72
N PRO A 20 0.83 -13.77 -2.84
CA PRO A 20 0.46 -12.56 -3.57
C PRO A 20 -0.24 -11.59 -2.62
N LYS A 21 0.32 -10.38 -2.44
CA LYS A 21 -0.35 -9.33 -1.68
C LYS A 21 -1.59 -8.87 -2.43
N LEU A 22 -2.66 -8.59 -1.69
CA LEU A 22 -3.86 -7.93 -2.19
C LEU A 22 -3.48 -6.55 -2.78
N PRO A 23 -4.08 -6.12 -3.90
CA PRO A 23 -3.84 -4.79 -4.50
C PRO A 23 -4.06 -3.64 -3.49
N ASP A 24 -4.99 -3.84 -2.56
CA ASP A 24 -5.39 -2.81 -1.58
C ASP A 24 -4.56 -2.82 -0.29
N SER A 25 -3.57 -3.72 -0.14
CA SER A 25 -2.73 -3.69 1.07
C SER A 25 -1.71 -2.54 0.95
N PRO A 26 -1.71 -1.57 1.89
CA PRO A 26 -0.81 -0.41 1.84
C PRO A 26 0.66 -0.78 1.99
N SER A 27 0.97 -2.04 2.35
CA SER A 27 2.34 -2.51 2.57
C SER A 27 3.15 -2.60 1.26
N LYS A 28 3.70 -1.47 0.81
CA LYS A 28 4.62 -1.32 -0.33
C LYS A 28 5.98 -2.00 -0.15
N SER A 29 6.17 -2.79 0.91
CA SER A 29 7.39 -3.57 1.10
C SER A 29 7.69 -4.38 -0.16
N LYS A 30 8.80 -4.05 -0.82
CA LYS A 30 9.37 -4.83 -1.95
C LYS A 30 9.68 -6.27 -1.54
N PHE A 31 9.78 -6.50 -0.23
CA PHE A 31 10.05 -7.80 0.33
C PHE A 31 8.75 -8.52 0.65
N LYS A 32 8.57 -9.65 -0.02
CA LYS A 32 7.43 -10.53 0.17
C LYS A 32 7.67 -11.35 1.44
N CYS A 33 6.69 -11.41 2.35
CA CYS A 33 6.83 -12.19 3.60
C CYS A 33 6.86 -13.69 3.30
N ALA A 34 7.69 -14.44 4.03
CA ALA A 34 7.75 -15.88 3.92
C ALA A 34 6.39 -16.51 4.27
N SER A 35 5.88 -17.37 3.41
CA SER A 35 4.64 -18.11 3.67
C SER A 35 4.85 -19.15 4.78
N PRO A 36 3.81 -19.47 5.58
CA PRO A 36 3.91 -20.47 6.64
C PRO A 36 4.26 -21.86 6.11
N GLU A 37 3.92 -22.17 4.85
CA GLU A 37 4.25 -23.42 4.18
C GLU A 37 5.77 -23.63 4.05
N LEU A 38 6.57 -22.55 3.97
CA LEU A 38 8.04 -22.67 3.95
C LEU A 38 8.60 -23.30 5.21
N LEU A 39 7.97 -23.07 6.37
CA LEU A 39 8.42 -23.66 7.63
C LEU A 39 8.26 -25.18 7.58
N ALA A 40 7.12 -25.67 7.10
CA ALA A 40 6.84 -27.09 6.94
C ALA A 40 7.81 -27.75 5.93
N LEU A 41 8.12 -27.07 4.83
CA LEU A 41 9.12 -27.55 3.87
C LEU A 41 10.52 -27.61 4.48
N SER A 42 10.89 -26.64 5.32
CA SER A 42 12.22 -26.56 5.93
C SER A 42 12.52 -27.72 6.89
N VAL A 43 11.49 -28.34 7.49
CA VAL A 43 11.66 -29.47 8.41
C VAL A 43 11.64 -30.84 7.70
N THR A 44 11.23 -30.88 6.44
CA THR A 44 11.02 -32.13 5.70
C THR A 44 12.33 -32.86 5.39
N ASN A 45 13.37 -32.15 4.94
CA ASN A 45 14.71 -32.71 4.77
C ASN A 45 15.80 -31.63 4.70
N TRP A 46 17.07 -32.05 4.86
CA TRP A 46 18.25 -31.17 4.82
C TRP A 46 18.33 -30.28 3.57
N ARG A 47 17.98 -30.82 2.40
CA ARG A 47 18.10 -30.11 1.11
C ARG A 47 17.09 -28.96 1.03
N LEU A 48 15.84 -29.23 1.41
CA LEU A 48 14.78 -28.22 1.51
C LEU A 48 15.12 -27.20 2.61
N ARG A 49 15.61 -27.65 3.76
CA ARG A 49 16.08 -26.77 4.84
C ARG A 49 17.08 -25.74 4.33
N ARG A 50 18.11 -26.18 3.60
CA ARG A 50 19.15 -25.28 3.08
C ARG A 50 18.59 -24.19 2.14
N ILE A 51 17.55 -24.49 1.37
CA ILE A 51 16.93 -23.55 0.43
C ILE A 51 15.91 -22.64 1.13
N CYS A 52 15.12 -23.18 2.06
CA CYS A 52 14.07 -22.44 2.76
C CYS A 52 14.62 -21.48 3.81
N LEU A 53 15.70 -21.84 4.51
CA LEU A 53 16.24 -21.03 5.61
C LEU A 53 16.59 -19.57 5.20
N PRO A 54 17.30 -19.30 4.09
CA PRO A 54 17.53 -17.94 3.64
C PRO A 54 16.25 -17.13 3.41
N LEU A 55 15.18 -17.77 2.91
CA LEU A 55 13.90 -17.12 2.62
C LEU A 55 13.10 -16.85 3.91
N LEU A 56 13.11 -17.81 4.84
CA LEU A 56 12.47 -17.68 6.16
C LEU A 56 13.09 -16.55 6.99
N PHE A 57 14.41 -16.38 6.92
CA PHE A 57 15.13 -15.37 7.70
C PHE A 57 15.42 -14.06 6.95
N ALA A 58 15.01 -13.96 5.67
CA ALA A 58 15.16 -12.74 4.88
C ALA A 58 14.37 -11.56 5.48
N ASN A 59 13.19 -11.85 6.02
CA ASN A 59 12.25 -10.86 6.51
C ASN A 59 11.86 -11.19 7.95
N ILE A 60 12.37 -10.41 8.89
CA ILE A 60 12.09 -10.60 10.32
C ILE A 60 11.03 -9.59 10.73
N LYS A 61 10.02 -10.07 11.47
CA LYS A 61 9.00 -9.22 12.10
C LYS A 61 9.11 -9.31 13.61
N ILE A 62 9.21 -8.17 14.27
CA ILE A 62 9.23 -8.04 15.73
C ILE A 62 7.97 -7.29 16.12
N ARG A 63 7.03 -7.98 16.76
CA ARG A 63 5.74 -7.38 17.18
C ARG A 63 5.71 -7.06 18.66
N HIS A 64 6.45 -7.84 19.44
CA HIS A 64 6.47 -7.73 20.90
C HIS A 64 7.89 -7.87 21.46
N ILE A 65 8.07 -7.43 22.69
CA ILE A 65 9.37 -7.54 23.37
C ILE A 65 9.85 -8.98 23.52
N LYS A 66 8.92 -9.92 23.68
CA LYS A 66 9.22 -11.36 23.70
C LYS A 66 9.85 -11.84 22.39
N ASP A 67 9.48 -11.26 21.25
CA ASP A 67 10.06 -11.62 19.95
C ASP A 67 11.49 -11.11 19.84
N ALA A 68 11.77 -9.90 20.33
CA ALA A 68 13.12 -9.36 20.37
C ALA A 68 14.03 -10.13 21.34
N ARG A 69 13.52 -10.55 22.51
CA ARG A 69 14.27 -11.44 23.41
C ARG A 69 14.58 -12.77 22.74
N LYS A 70 13.59 -13.40 22.09
CA LYS A 70 13.83 -14.61 21.29
C LYS A 70 14.88 -14.39 20.19
N LEU A 71 14.86 -13.22 19.54
CA LEU A 71 15.83 -12.86 18.52
C LEU A 71 17.24 -12.74 19.12
N HIS A 72 17.36 -12.07 20.25
CA HIS A 72 18.59 -11.91 21.02
C HIS A 72 19.16 -13.26 21.48
N ASP A 73 18.30 -14.13 22.01
CA ASP A 73 18.67 -15.43 22.56
C ASP A 73 18.92 -16.49 21.47
N SER A 74 18.41 -16.27 20.25
CA SER A 74 18.62 -17.17 19.12
C SER A 74 20.02 -17.01 18.51
N SER A 75 20.53 -18.07 17.86
CA SER A 75 21.85 -17.99 17.24
C SER A 75 21.89 -16.89 16.16
N LEU A 76 22.60 -15.81 16.45
CA LEU A 76 22.67 -14.63 15.58
C LEU A 76 23.19 -14.97 14.16
N VAL A 77 23.91 -16.07 13.97
CA VAL A 77 24.56 -16.45 12.70
C VAL A 77 23.59 -16.47 11.51
N LEU A 78 22.38 -17.01 11.66
CA LEU A 78 21.41 -17.06 10.55
C LEU A 78 20.81 -15.68 10.25
N LEU A 79 20.51 -14.91 11.30
CA LEU A 79 19.93 -13.58 11.20
C LEU A 79 20.92 -12.61 10.54
N GLN A 80 22.17 -12.61 11.02
CA GLN A 80 23.26 -11.80 10.47
C GLN A 80 23.49 -12.05 8.97
N LYS A 81 23.32 -13.30 8.52
CA LYS A 81 23.64 -13.73 7.16
C LYS A 81 22.49 -13.58 6.15
N PHE A 82 21.25 -13.57 6.60
CA PHE A 82 20.10 -13.64 5.69
C PHE A 82 19.14 -12.47 5.80
N THR A 83 19.07 -11.78 6.94
CA THR A 83 18.10 -10.70 7.14
C THR A 83 18.38 -9.52 6.23
N LYS A 84 17.40 -9.21 5.38
CA LYS A 84 17.37 -8.06 4.48
C LYS A 84 16.35 -7.02 4.90
N LEU A 85 15.22 -7.48 5.44
CA LEU A 85 14.17 -6.64 5.98
C LEU A 85 13.96 -6.93 7.47
N LEU A 86 13.88 -5.86 8.24
CA LEU A 86 13.45 -5.87 9.63
C LEU A 86 12.20 -5.00 9.77
N ALA A 87 11.05 -5.62 10.03
CA ALA A 87 9.83 -4.89 10.39
C ALA A 87 9.64 -4.93 11.90
N ILE A 88 9.45 -3.76 12.50
CA ILE A 88 9.25 -3.56 13.92
C ILE A 88 7.89 -2.89 14.08
N SER A 89 6.99 -3.53 14.80
CA SER A 89 5.63 -3.03 14.99
C SER A 89 5.21 -3.01 16.45
N HIS A 90 4.22 -2.16 16.74
CA HIS A 90 3.65 -1.94 18.08
C HIS A 90 4.68 -1.44 19.10
N PHE A 91 4.24 -1.25 20.36
CA PHE A 91 4.90 -0.75 21.59
C PHE A 91 6.42 -0.94 21.81
N PHE A 92 7.10 -1.72 20.99
CA PHE A 92 8.51 -2.03 21.04
C PHE A 92 9.45 -0.81 21.04
N PRO A 93 9.30 0.21 20.16
CA PRO A 93 10.20 1.38 20.14
C PRO A 93 10.10 2.26 21.40
N HIS A 94 8.95 2.21 22.08
CA HIS A 94 8.69 2.98 23.30
C HIS A 94 9.29 2.33 24.55
N SER A 95 9.64 1.05 24.49
CA SER A 95 10.28 0.34 25.59
C SER A 95 11.79 0.59 25.57
N GLU A 96 12.33 1.11 26.68
CA GLU A 96 13.79 1.23 26.86
C GLU A 96 14.48 -0.11 26.69
N GLU A 97 13.86 -1.17 27.21
CA GLU A 97 14.30 -2.54 27.06
C GLU A 97 14.38 -2.98 25.58
N GLY A 98 13.41 -2.58 24.74
CA GLY A 98 13.46 -2.89 23.31
C GLY A 98 14.67 -2.25 22.61
N ASN A 99 15.00 -1.02 22.97
CA ASN A 99 16.20 -0.34 22.47
C ASN A 99 17.48 -1.02 22.95
N GLN A 100 17.53 -1.44 24.22
CA GLN A 100 18.65 -2.18 24.79
C GLN A 100 18.88 -3.54 24.09
N ILE A 101 17.81 -4.16 23.58
CA ILE A 101 17.93 -5.43 22.84
C ILE A 101 18.31 -5.21 21.37
N LEU A 102 17.66 -4.28 20.65
CA LEU A 102 17.89 -4.15 19.21
C LEU A 102 19.14 -3.37 18.84
N CYS A 103 19.51 -2.33 19.60
CA CYS A 103 20.68 -1.51 19.24
C CYS A 103 21.97 -2.35 19.18
N PRO A 104 22.23 -3.31 20.10
CA PRO A 104 23.37 -4.22 19.98
C PRO A 104 23.28 -5.22 18.82
N ILE A 105 22.06 -5.65 18.45
CA ILE A 105 21.87 -6.65 17.39
C ILE A 105 22.04 -6.03 16.00
N LEU A 106 21.58 -4.79 15.81
CA LEU A 106 21.55 -4.10 14.52
C LEU A 106 22.91 -4.14 13.77
N PRO A 107 24.05 -3.74 14.38
CA PRO A 107 25.36 -3.77 13.70
C PRO A 107 25.78 -5.13 13.17
N HIS A 108 25.19 -6.22 13.70
CA HIS A 108 25.50 -7.56 13.26
C HIS A 108 24.72 -7.98 12.01
N MET A 109 23.61 -7.31 11.68
CA MET A 109 22.78 -7.60 10.50
C MET A 109 23.38 -7.02 9.21
N LYS A 110 24.50 -7.59 8.76
CA LYS A 110 25.32 -7.08 7.64
C LYS A 110 24.61 -7.02 6.28
N ARG A 111 23.43 -7.61 6.14
CA ARG A 111 22.64 -7.58 4.90
C ARG A 111 21.34 -6.82 5.03
N LEU A 112 21.13 -6.13 6.16
CA LEU A 112 19.93 -5.34 6.40
C LEU A 112 19.91 -4.16 5.44
N GLU A 113 18.98 -4.19 4.50
CA GLU A 113 18.80 -3.17 3.45
C GLU A 113 17.60 -2.28 3.77
N TRP A 114 16.58 -2.86 4.41
CA TRP A 114 15.28 -2.24 4.64
C TRP A 114 14.81 -2.39 6.08
N VAL A 115 14.28 -1.32 6.66
CA VAL A 115 13.65 -1.36 7.98
C VAL A 115 12.26 -0.73 7.91
N GLU A 116 11.27 -1.37 8.51
CA GLU A 116 9.89 -0.84 8.63
C GLU A 116 9.59 -0.57 10.10
N LEU A 117 9.12 0.63 10.41
CA LEU A 117 8.80 1.07 11.76
C LEU A 117 7.32 1.48 11.82
N GLN A 118 6.50 0.63 12.44
CA GLN A 118 5.09 0.89 12.70
C GLN A 118 4.95 1.40 14.14
N CYS A 119 4.50 2.65 14.32
CA CYS A 119 4.44 3.41 15.58
C CYS A 119 5.80 3.79 16.18
N CYS A 120 6.41 4.89 15.72
CA CYS A 120 7.71 5.38 16.19
C CYS A 120 7.62 6.77 16.85
N SER A 121 6.48 7.12 17.43
CA SER A 121 6.22 8.42 18.06
C SER A 121 7.08 8.78 19.27
N SER A 122 7.97 7.91 19.76
CA SER A 122 8.95 8.36 20.76
C SER A 122 10.24 7.53 20.78
N ARG A 123 11.35 8.28 20.79
CA ARG A 123 12.76 7.93 21.12
C ARG A 123 13.69 7.65 19.94
N ASN A 124 14.39 8.71 19.58
CA ASN A 124 15.46 8.86 18.59
C ASN A 124 16.57 7.79 18.58
N VAL A 125 16.77 6.99 19.63
CA VAL A 125 17.96 6.14 19.76
C VAL A 125 17.98 5.02 18.73
N LEU A 126 16.87 4.26 18.62
CA LEU A 126 16.78 3.16 17.67
C LEU A 126 16.80 3.67 16.22
N LEU A 127 16.05 4.74 15.92
CA LEU A 127 16.06 5.35 14.60
C LEU A 127 17.45 5.88 14.23
N LYS A 128 18.17 6.53 15.15
CA LYS A 128 19.57 6.95 14.93
C LYS A 128 20.49 5.75 14.67
N ALA A 129 20.34 4.66 15.43
CA ALA A 129 21.12 3.44 15.22
C ALA A 129 20.84 2.82 13.85
N ILE A 130 19.57 2.80 13.40
CA ILE A 130 19.18 2.32 12.08
C ILE A 130 19.74 3.22 10.97
N LEU A 131 19.63 4.54 11.11
CA LEU A 131 20.12 5.48 10.10
C LEU A 131 21.65 5.43 9.95
N ALA A 132 22.36 5.22 11.06
CA ALA A 132 23.80 5.01 11.09
C ALA A 132 24.23 3.64 10.52
N HIS A 133 23.29 2.70 10.31
CA HIS A 133 23.62 1.39 9.78
C HIS A 133 24.12 1.49 8.32
N PRO A 134 25.29 0.90 7.99
CA PRO A 134 25.97 1.15 6.71
C PRO A 134 25.22 0.57 5.51
N THR A 135 24.53 -0.57 5.67
CA THR A 135 23.83 -1.25 4.56
C THR A 135 22.36 -0.86 4.42
N VAL A 136 21.78 -0.19 5.43
CA VAL A 136 20.38 0.23 5.37
C VAL A 136 20.27 1.36 4.35
N SER A 137 19.51 1.12 3.29
CA SER A 137 19.23 2.10 2.24
C SER A 137 17.87 2.77 2.45
N THR A 138 16.92 2.08 3.07
CA THR A 138 15.57 2.60 3.28
C THR A 138 15.02 2.27 4.67
N VAL A 139 14.41 3.27 5.30
CA VAL A 139 13.66 3.16 6.54
C VAL A 139 12.24 3.64 6.27
N LEU A 140 11.28 2.74 6.23
CA LEU A 140 9.87 3.08 6.10
C LEU A 140 9.31 3.39 7.50
N VAL A 141 8.66 4.54 7.65
CA VAL A 141 8.01 4.96 8.91
C VAL A 141 6.55 5.29 8.66
N GLU A 142 5.65 4.89 9.56
CA GLU A 142 4.22 5.24 9.47
C GLU A 142 3.91 6.63 10.04
N GLU A 143 4.75 7.11 10.96
CA GLU A 143 4.58 8.38 11.68
C GLU A 143 5.77 9.29 11.43
N LEU A 144 5.53 10.60 11.50
CA LEU A 144 6.60 11.60 11.42
C LEU A 144 7.62 11.40 12.53
N PRO A 145 8.92 11.32 12.22
CA PRO A 145 9.95 11.29 13.24
C PRO A 145 9.94 12.58 14.07
N ASP A 146 10.38 12.48 15.33
CA ASP A 146 10.49 13.64 16.23
C ASP A 146 11.35 14.74 15.59
N ALA A 147 10.90 15.96 15.76
CA ALA A 147 11.56 17.12 15.25
C ALA A 147 13.01 17.25 15.76
N SER A 148 13.32 16.72 16.94
CA SER A 148 14.68 16.76 17.50
C SER A 148 15.72 15.90 16.75
N LEU A 149 15.31 15.10 15.75
CA LEU A 149 16.24 14.42 14.85
C LEU A 149 16.93 15.41 13.91
N HIS A 150 18.04 15.97 14.40
CA HIS A 150 19.01 16.67 13.58
C HIS A 150 19.85 15.63 12.81
N GLY A 151 19.66 15.53 11.50
CA GLY A 151 20.44 14.61 10.67
C GLY A 151 19.89 14.44 9.26
N ASN A 152 20.66 13.76 8.42
CA ASN A 152 20.25 13.41 7.06
C ASN A 152 19.17 12.31 7.09
N LEU A 153 17.98 12.62 6.59
CA LEU A 153 16.82 11.72 6.52
C LEU A 153 16.64 11.11 5.12
N SER A 154 17.65 11.16 4.23
CA SER A 154 17.56 10.62 2.86
C SER A 154 17.15 9.15 2.75
N LYS A 155 17.46 8.36 3.79
CA LYS A 155 17.07 6.96 3.90
C LYS A 155 15.61 6.79 4.33
N VAL A 156 15.01 7.78 4.98
CA VAL A 156 13.66 7.71 5.55
C VAL A 156 12.61 7.94 4.48
N VAL A 157 11.61 7.09 4.46
CA VAL A 157 10.40 7.20 3.66
C VAL A 157 9.22 7.20 4.62
N LEU A 158 8.49 8.31 4.69
CA LEU A 158 7.20 8.37 5.37
C LEU A 158 6.16 7.65 4.49
N GLU A 159 5.57 6.57 5.00
CA GLU A 159 4.64 5.73 4.24
C GLU A 159 3.45 6.54 3.73
N GLY A 160 2.86 7.35 4.61
CA GLY A 160 1.88 8.34 4.22
C GLY A 160 1.59 9.36 5.30
N THR A 161 0.97 10.45 4.90
CA THR A 161 0.51 11.52 5.80
C THR A 161 -0.77 12.14 5.25
N SER A 162 -1.57 12.74 6.12
CA SER A 162 -2.79 13.45 5.76
C SER A 162 -2.67 14.94 6.07
N ILE A 163 -3.27 15.77 5.21
CA ILE A 163 -3.35 17.22 5.35
C ILE A 163 -4.82 17.63 5.34
N SER A 164 -5.25 18.32 6.40
CA SER A 164 -6.58 18.93 6.51
C SER A 164 -6.58 20.45 6.39
N THR A 165 -5.43 21.10 6.63
CA THR A 165 -5.28 22.57 6.58
C THR A 165 -4.00 22.94 5.85
N THR A 166 -2.90 23.12 6.57
CA THR A 166 -1.58 23.40 6.02
C THR A 166 -0.67 22.23 6.33
N ILE A 167 0.41 22.15 5.57
CA ILE A 167 1.49 21.20 5.86
C ILE A 167 2.08 21.59 7.22
N SER A 168 2.30 20.59 8.08
CA SER A 168 2.92 20.84 9.38
C SER A 168 4.38 21.24 9.19
N SER A 169 4.85 22.21 9.97
CA SER A 169 6.26 22.65 9.95
C SER A 169 7.23 21.50 10.21
N GLU A 170 6.80 20.49 10.97
CA GLU A 170 7.57 19.28 11.23
C GLU A 170 7.80 18.47 9.96
N LEU A 171 6.74 18.28 9.14
CA LEU A 171 6.84 17.57 7.87
C LEU A 171 7.74 18.34 6.89
N GLU A 172 7.53 19.65 6.75
CA GLU A 172 8.37 20.51 5.89
C GLU A 172 9.84 20.35 6.24
N ARG A 173 10.16 20.50 7.52
CA ARG A 173 11.52 20.38 8.00
C ARG A 173 12.09 18.99 7.76
N CYS A 174 11.31 17.92 7.92
CA CYS A 174 11.79 16.57 7.62
C CYS A 174 12.09 16.38 6.12
N LEU A 175 11.24 16.91 5.25
CA LEU A 175 11.45 16.89 3.80
C LEU A 175 12.72 17.67 3.41
N ASP A 176 12.97 18.82 4.04
CA ASP A 176 14.19 19.62 3.82
C ASP A 176 15.47 18.87 4.23
N HIS A 177 15.36 17.94 5.18
CA HIS A 177 16.46 17.05 5.57
C HIS A 177 16.59 15.81 4.67
N GLY A 178 15.88 15.77 3.54
CA GLY A 178 15.95 14.74 2.52
C GLY A 178 14.98 13.58 2.69
N MET A 179 14.07 13.63 3.67
CA MET A 179 13.03 12.60 3.84
C MET A 179 12.15 12.50 2.58
N ARG A 180 11.74 11.28 2.24
CA ARG A 180 10.81 11.03 1.13
C ARG A 180 9.40 10.76 1.66
N LEU A 181 8.39 11.10 0.88
CA LEU A 181 6.98 10.87 1.20
C LEU A 181 6.38 9.90 0.18
N GLY A 182 5.90 8.73 0.60
CA GLY A 182 5.34 7.72 -0.31
C GLY A 182 3.89 7.96 -0.71
N ARG A 183 3.07 8.46 0.21
CA ARG A 183 1.64 8.74 0.00
C ARG A 183 1.22 10.05 0.65
N LEU A 184 0.43 10.84 -0.06
CA LEU A 184 -0.21 12.03 0.49
C LEU A 184 -1.72 11.88 0.46
N GLU A 185 -2.38 12.21 1.56
CA GLU A 185 -3.84 12.27 1.66
C GLU A 185 -4.27 13.72 1.92
N VAL A 186 -5.13 14.25 1.06
CA VAL A 186 -5.66 15.61 1.17
C VAL A 186 -7.13 15.50 1.51
N LEU A 187 -7.47 15.89 2.73
CA LEU A 187 -8.82 15.76 3.28
C LEU A 187 -9.75 16.87 2.79
N VAL A 188 -9.18 17.98 2.31
CA VAL A 188 -9.90 19.14 1.77
C VAL A 188 -9.35 19.46 0.38
N PRO A 189 -10.07 19.09 -0.70
CA PRO A 189 -9.56 19.26 -2.08
C PRO A 189 -9.22 20.69 -2.45
N GLY A 190 -9.84 21.69 -1.80
CA GLY A 190 -9.52 23.10 -1.98
C GLY A 190 -8.08 23.49 -1.62
N LEU A 191 -7.35 22.61 -0.92
CA LEU A 191 -5.93 22.80 -0.61
C LEU A 191 -5.00 22.49 -1.80
N LEU A 192 -5.51 21.85 -2.85
CA LEU A 192 -4.77 21.65 -4.12
C LEU A 192 -4.74 22.96 -4.92
N ASN A 193 -4.15 23.98 -4.33
CA ASN A 193 -3.82 25.24 -4.98
C ASN A 193 -2.44 25.15 -5.67
N ASP A 194 -2.05 26.24 -6.34
CA ASP A 194 -0.76 26.31 -7.03
C ASP A 194 0.42 26.03 -6.09
N ASP A 195 0.35 26.45 -4.81
CA ASP A 195 1.43 26.24 -3.83
C ASP A 195 1.65 24.76 -3.53
N LEU A 196 0.58 24.01 -3.23
CA LEU A 196 0.71 22.59 -2.88
C LEU A 196 1.15 21.75 -4.08
N THR A 197 0.72 22.14 -5.28
CA THR A 197 0.99 21.39 -6.51
C THR A 197 2.40 21.62 -7.07
N GLN A 198 2.98 22.79 -6.78
CA GLN A 198 4.36 23.13 -7.11
C GLN A 198 5.35 22.66 -6.04
N ARG A 199 4.88 22.38 -4.82
CA ARG A 199 5.74 21.85 -3.77
C ARG A 199 6.30 20.48 -4.15
N HIS A 200 7.57 20.26 -3.84
CA HIS A 200 8.27 19.02 -4.18
C HIS A 200 8.15 17.99 -3.07
N PHE A 201 7.39 16.92 -3.29
CA PHE A 201 7.35 15.74 -2.43
C PHE A 201 8.21 14.62 -3.02
N ALA A 202 9.46 14.53 -2.58
CA ALA A 202 10.38 13.51 -3.08
C ALA A 202 9.84 12.09 -2.80
N GLY A 203 9.72 11.27 -3.85
CA GLY A 203 9.23 9.89 -3.73
C GLY A 203 7.71 9.73 -3.64
N LEU A 204 6.93 10.78 -3.90
CA LEU A 204 5.47 10.70 -3.90
C LEU A 204 4.97 9.79 -5.02
N GLU A 205 4.37 8.67 -4.62
CA GLU A 205 3.87 7.63 -5.53
C GLU A 205 2.34 7.57 -5.58
N GLU A 206 1.67 7.98 -4.50
CA GLU A 206 0.21 7.90 -4.36
C GLU A 206 -0.37 9.18 -3.76
N LEU A 207 -1.43 9.71 -4.37
CA LEU A 207 -2.25 10.80 -3.83
C LEU A 207 -3.66 10.29 -3.54
N ARG A 208 -4.21 10.63 -2.38
CA ARG A 208 -5.60 10.36 -2.01
C ARG A 208 -6.31 11.69 -1.76
N LEU A 209 -7.49 11.85 -2.34
CA LEU A 209 -8.32 13.04 -2.19
C LEU A 209 -9.65 12.64 -1.58
N THR A 210 -9.94 13.15 -0.38
CA THR A 210 -11.26 13.01 0.22
C THR A 210 -12.16 14.07 -0.38
N MET A 211 -13.13 13.63 -1.16
CA MET A 211 -14.07 14.49 -1.86
C MET A 211 -15.15 14.97 -0.89
N GLY A 212 -15.37 16.28 -0.89
CA GLY A 212 -16.41 16.93 -0.10
C GLY A 212 -17.70 17.14 -0.89
N TYR A 213 -18.42 18.20 -0.54
CA TYR A 213 -19.65 18.59 -1.24
C TYR A 213 -19.39 19.42 -2.50
N ASP A 214 -18.31 20.20 -2.48
CA ASP A 214 -18.00 21.18 -3.51
C ASP A 214 -17.38 20.54 -4.74
N HIS A 215 -17.64 21.15 -5.90
CA HIS A 215 -17.06 20.72 -7.17
C HIS A 215 -15.53 20.89 -7.15
N VAL A 216 -14.80 19.83 -7.52
CA VAL A 216 -13.33 19.85 -7.58
C VAL A 216 -12.85 19.99 -9.01
N SER A 217 -12.16 21.10 -9.31
CA SER A 217 -11.43 21.26 -10.57
C SER A 217 -10.20 20.34 -10.59
N PHE A 218 -9.95 19.66 -11.71
CA PHE A 218 -8.76 18.83 -11.92
C PHE A 218 -7.67 19.54 -12.75
N SER A 219 -7.75 20.87 -12.87
CA SER A 219 -6.76 21.68 -13.59
C SER A 219 -5.34 21.56 -13.02
N TRP A 220 -5.21 21.32 -11.71
CA TRP A 220 -3.92 21.10 -11.02
C TRP A 220 -3.24 19.77 -11.38
N LEU A 221 -3.98 18.79 -11.92
CA LEU A 221 -3.49 17.43 -12.08
C LEU A 221 -2.31 17.36 -13.05
N SER A 222 -2.29 18.18 -14.10
CA SER A 222 -1.20 18.26 -15.07
C SER A 222 0.08 18.79 -14.41
N THR A 223 -0.02 19.91 -13.68
CA THR A 223 1.07 20.51 -12.92
C THR A 223 1.63 19.50 -11.92
N LEU A 224 0.77 18.92 -11.07
CA LEU A 224 1.19 17.93 -10.09
C LEU A 224 1.89 16.72 -10.71
N SER A 225 1.35 16.19 -11.82
CA SER A 225 1.92 15.04 -12.53
C SER A 225 3.27 15.34 -13.17
N SER A 226 3.53 16.60 -13.50
CA SER A 226 4.82 17.06 -14.03
C SER A 226 5.85 17.27 -12.91
N THR A 227 5.43 17.81 -11.77
CA THR A 227 6.28 18.00 -10.57
C THR A 227 6.67 16.67 -9.93
N HIS A 228 5.78 15.68 -9.95
CA HIS A 228 5.94 14.38 -9.29
C HIS A 228 6.02 13.23 -10.30
N LEU A 229 7.22 12.98 -10.83
CA LEU A 229 7.42 11.92 -11.84
C LEU A 229 7.15 10.50 -11.31
N ALA A 230 7.35 10.28 -10.01
CA ALA A 230 7.07 9.00 -9.35
C ALA A 230 5.58 8.79 -9.03
N LEU A 231 4.73 9.81 -9.20
CA LEU A 231 3.31 9.71 -8.90
C LEU A 231 2.64 8.79 -9.92
N GLU A 232 2.22 7.61 -9.45
CA GLU A 232 1.61 6.57 -10.28
C GLU A 232 0.10 6.47 -10.07
N THR A 233 -0.37 6.78 -8.85
CA THR A 233 -1.74 6.47 -8.41
C THR A 233 -2.41 7.68 -7.79
N LEU A 234 -3.67 7.90 -8.13
CA LEU A 234 -4.54 8.93 -7.57
C LEU A 234 -5.88 8.30 -7.17
N TRP A 235 -6.29 8.45 -5.92
CA TRP A 235 -7.60 8.00 -5.45
C TRP A 235 -8.50 9.19 -5.15
N LEU A 236 -9.71 9.15 -5.67
CA LEU A 236 -10.82 10.04 -5.31
C LEU A 236 -11.75 9.27 -4.38
N ILE A 237 -11.98 9.77 -3.17
CA ILE A 237 -12.67 9.06 -2.09
C ILE A 237 -13.86 9.88 -1.60
N ASP A 238 -15.08 9.37 -1.76
CA ASP A 238 -16.32 10.01 -1.33
C ASP A 238 -16.97 9.18 -0.20
N ASP A 239 -16.32 9.17 0.97
CA ASP A 239 -16.78 8.37 2.11
C ASP A 239 -18.20 8.76 2.58
N ASN A 240 -18.61 10.02 2.35
CA ASN A 240 -19.94 10.51 2.70
C ASN A 240 -20.98 10.36 1.57
N ARG A 241 -20.59 9.82 0.40
CA ARG A 241 -21.47 9.57 -0.75
C ARG A 241 -22.17 10.83 -1.29
N HIS A 242 -21.55 11.99 -1.10
CA HIS A 242 -22.13 13.29 -1.46
C HIS A 242 -21.56 13.84 -2.76
N TYR A 243 -20.29 13.58 -3.03
CA TYR A 243 -19.63 14.13 -4.20
C TYR A 243 -20.13 13.50 -5.49
N PHE A 244 -20.03 12.16 -5.62
CA PHE A 244 -20.35 11.46 -6.87
C PHE A 244 -21.85 11.40 -7.17
N SER A 245 -22.71 11.70 -6.19
CA SER A 245 -24.16 11.85 -6.42
C SER A 245 -24.52 13.18 -7.08
N ARG A 246 -23.60 14.14 -7.13
CA ARG A 246 -23.83 15.51 -7.63
C ARG A 246 -22.90 15.89 -8.77
N HIS A 247 -21.66 15.39 -8.70
CA HIS A 247 -20.58 15.75 -9.60
C HIS A 247 -20.07 14.49 -10.28
N THR A 248 -19.82 14.62 -11.58
CA THR A 248 -19.30 13.52 -12.40
C THR A 248 -17.95 13.94 -12.98
N PRO A 249 -16.83 13.54 -12.37
CA PRO A 249 -15.52 13.78 -12.96
C PRO A 249 -15.42 13.19 -14.37
N ILE A 250 -14.66 13.86 -15.24
CA ILE A 250 -14.47 13.45 -16.64
C ILE A 250 -13.97 12.00 -16.78
N PHE A 251 -13.24 11.49 -15.77
CA PHE A 251 -12.70 10.12 -15.77
C PHE A 251 -13.78 9.04 -15.73
N ILE A 252 -14.97 9.35 -15.21
CA ILE A 252 -16.07 8.40 -15.05
C ILE A 252 -17.34 8.82 -15.80
N SER A 253 -17.30 9.93 -16.57
CA SER A 253 -18.50 10.48 -17.20
C SER A 253 -19.14 9.50 -18.18
N SER A 254 -18.34 8.79 -18.98
CA SER A 254 -18.83 7.76 -19.90
C SER A 254 -19.59 6.64 -19.20
N PHE A 255 -19.16 6.23 -18.00
CA PHE A 255 -19.82 5.18 -17.23
C PHE A 255 -21.14 5.67 -16.65
N VAL A 256 -21.13 6.88 -16.07
CA VAL A 256 -22.32 7.50 -15.48
C VAL A 256 -23.37 7.80 -16.55
N GLU A 257 -22.97 8.33 -17.70
CA GLU A 257 -23.87 8.61 -18.83
C GLU A 257 -24.51 7.33 -19.38
N GLU A 258 -23.72 6.28 -19.60
CA GLU A 258 -24.25 5.01 -20.12
C GLU A 258 -25.17 4.33 -19.10
N SER A 259 -24.81 4.40 -17.83
CA SER A 259 -25.66 3.94 -16.74
C SER A 259 -26.98 4.71 -16.64
N GLN A 260 -26.96 6.03 -16.84
CA GLN A 260 -28.17 6.85 -16.88
C GLN A 260 -29.05 6.52 -18.08
N ARG A 261 -28.47 6.28 -19.27
CA ARG A 261 -29.22 5.85 -20.46
C ARG A 261 -29.98 4.54 -20.24
N GLN A 262 -29.47 3.68 -19.37
CA GLN A 262 -30.08 2.38 -19.02
C GLN A 262 -30.92 2.42 -17.74
N ASP A 263 -31.17 3.62 -17.18
CA ASP A 263 -31.92 3.83 -15.92
C ASP A 263 -31.34 3.06 -14.71
N LEU A 264 -30.02 2.88 -14.68
CA LEU A 264 -29.30 2.16 -13.60
C LEU A 264 -28.73 3.10 -12.53
N SER A 265 -28.79 4.41 -12.75
CA SER A 265 -28.12 5.43 -11.92
C SER A 265 -28.53 5.44 -10.44
N LYS A 266 -29.74 4.96 -10.11
CA LYS A 266 -30.26 4.91 -8.73
C LYS A 266 -29.85 3.65 -7.98
N ASN A 267 -29.27 2.68 -8.69
CA ASN A 267 -29.06 1.32 -8.21
C ASN A 267 -27.65 1.12 -7.61
N TYR A 268 -26.84 2.17 -7.69
CA TYR A 268 -25.51 2.18 -7.12
C TYR A 268 -25.07 3.57 -6.68
N ILE A 269 -24.02 3.59 -5.86
CA ILE A 269 -23.29 4.78 -5.45
C ILE A 269 -21.82 4.51 -5.70
N ILE A 270 -21.14 5.43 -6.38
CA ILE A 270 -19.68 5.40 -6.50
C ILE A 270 -19.12 5.95 -5.19
N GLU A 271 -18.26 5.18 -4.53
CA GLU A 271 -17.58 5.61 -3.29
C GLU A 271 -16.14 6.00 -3.57
N ARG A 272 -15.46 5.28 -4.48
CA ARG A 272 -14.05 5.55 -4.78
C ARG A 272 -13.73 5.34 -6.24
N VAL A 273 -12.85 6.18 -6.77
CA VAL A 273 -12.29 6.07 -8.12
C VAL A 273 -10.77 6.10 -8.01
N GLY A 274 -10.13 5.00 -8.38
CA GLY A 274 -8.69 4.87 -8.49
C GLY A 274 -8.24 5.15 -9.91
N LEU A 275 -7.36 6.13 -10.08
CA LEU A 275 -6.73 6.50 -11.33
C LEU A 275 -5.27 6.06 -11.28
N ARG A 276 -4.77 5.58 -12.41
CA ARG A 276 -3.35 5.27 -12.59
C ARG A 276 -2.80 6.00 -13.80
N ARG A 277 -1.53 6.42 -13.69
CA ARG A 277 -0.83 7.06 -14.80
C ARG A 277 -0.65 6.05 -15.94
N ALA A 278 -1.06 6.44 -17.14
CA ALA A 278 -0.85 5.62 -18.33
C ALA A 278 0.63 5.72 -18.75
N THR A 279 1.32 4.59 -18.81
CA THR A 279 2.65 4.49 -19.41
C THR A 279 2.49 4.43 -20.94
N GLY A 280 2.66 5.55 -21.66
CA GLY A 280 2.60 5.58 -23.13
C GLY A 280 2.23 6.94 -23.76
N GLN A 281 2.18 7.00 -25.09
CA GLN A 281 1.99 8.19 -25.96
C GLN A 281 0.59 8.87 -25.90
N TYR A 282 -0.28 8.56 -24.94
CA TYR A 282 -1.61 9.16 -24.90
C TYR A 282 -1.62 10.50 -24.14
N PRO A 283 -2.25 11.56 -24.68
CA PRO A 283 -2.24 12.90 -24.10
C PRO A 283 -3.11 13.04 -22.83
N GLN A 284 -3.95 12.06 -22.51
CA GLN A 284 -4.73 12.00 -21.27
C GLN A 284 -4.05 11.02 -20.31
N GLY A 285 -3.09 11.53 -19.53
CA GLY A 285 -2.13 10.71 -18.77
C GLY A 285 -2.68 9.86 -17.64
N TRP A 286 -3.99 9.86 -17.37
CA TRP A 286 -4.62 9.15 -16.26
C TRP A 286 -5.80 8.30 -16.75
N ARG A 287 -5.90 7.06 -16.25
CA ARG A 287 -6.98 6.14 -16.58
C ARG A 287 -7.57 5.51 -15.32
N VAL A 288 -8.85 5.16 -15.33
CA VAL A 288 -9.51 4.46 -14.23
C VAL A 288 -8.99 3.02 -14.14
N MET A 289 -8.49 2.66 -12.96
CA MET A 289 -7.95 1.34 -12.62
C MET A 289 -8.59 0.74 -11.38
N GLY A 290 -9.13 1.57 -10.49
CA GLY A 290 -9.85 1.15 -9.30
C GLY A 290 -11.25 1.75 -9.30
N LEU A 291 -12.25 0.98 -8.89
CA LEU A 291 -13.61 1.46 -8.72
C LEU A 291 -14.24 0.79 -7.50
N THR A 292 -14.79 1.59 -6.58
CA THR A 292 -15.56 1.11 -5.44
C THR A 292 -17.00 1.57 -5.59
N ILE A 293 -17.92 0.61 -5.61
CA ILE A 293 -19.35 0.86 -5.78
C ILE A 293 -20.13 0.21 -4.64
N SER A 294 -21.07 0.96 -4.07
CA SER A 294 -22.11 0.47 -3.17
C SER A 294 -23.40 0.18 -3.93
N ALA A 295 -23.98 -1.02 -3.78
CA ALA A 295 -25.30 -1.34 -4.33
C ALA A 295 -26.41 -0.81 -3.41
N THR A 296 -27.46 -0.19 -3.96
CA THR A 296 -28.44 0.55 -3.15
C THR A 296 -29.74 -0.17 -2.82
N ASP A 297 -30.29 -1.09 -3.62
CA ASP A 297 -31.40 -1.98 -3.16
C ASP A 297 -31.92 -3.04 -4.16
N SER A 298 -31.53 -3.06 -5.45
CA SER A 298 -31.99 -4.09 -6.39
C SER A 298 -30.90 -5.07 -6.82
N SER A 299 -31.11 -6.35 -6.50
CA SER A 299 -30.20 -7.43 -6.94
C SER A 299 -30.23 -7.70 -8.44
N THR A 300 -31.32 -7.30 -9.12
CA THR A 300 -31.47 -7.45 -10.57
C THR A 300 -30.48 -6.56 -11.29
N SER A 301 -30.56 -5.24 -11.07
CA SER A 301 -29.80 -4.19 -11.75
C SER A 301 -28.29 -4.23 -11.52
N LEU A 302 -27.82 -4.93 -10.48
CA LEU A 302 -26.39 -5.08 -10.21
C LEU A 302 -25.70 -5.84 -11.35
N ILE A 303 -26.37 -6.82 -11.97
CA ILE A 303 -25.76 -7.57 -13.07
C ILE A 303 -25.52 -6.63 -14.25
N GLU A 304 -26.49 -5.80 -14.60
CA GLU A 304 -26.39 -4.80 -15.66
C GLU A 304 -25.31 -3.76 -15.34
N ILE A 305 -25.19 -3.28 -14.10
CA ILE A 305 -24.08 -2.39 -13.72
C ILE A 305 -22.72 -3.08 -13.93
N LEU A 306 -22.60 -4.33 -13.48
CA LEU A 306 -21.36 -5.11 -13.64
C LEU A 306 -21.04 -5.45 -15.09
N THR A 307 -22.02 -5.43 -16.00
CA THR A 307 -21.76 -5.61 -17.44
C THR A 307 -21.20 -4.33 -18.07
N LEU A 308 -21.60 -3.15 -17.57
CA LEU A 308 -21.14 -1.86 -18.07
C LEU A 308 -19.69 -1.55 -17.68
N ILE A 309 -19.29 -1.88 -16.45
CA ILE A 309 -17.95 -1.59 -15.93
C ILE A 309 -16.81 -2.04 -16.87
N PRO A 310 -16.74 -3.31 -17.35
CA PRO A 310 -15.65 -3.74 -18.23
C PRO A 310 -15.75 -3.15 -19.65
N ILE A 311 -16.93 -2.68 -20.07
CA ILE A 311 -17.10 -1.98 -21.35
C ILE A 311 -16.50 -0.58 -21.25
N THR A 312 -16.79 0.13 -20.14
CA THR A 312 -16.30 1.50 -19.96
C THR A 312 -14.85 1.56 -19.49
N PHE A 313 -14.43 0.61 -18.65
CA PHE A 313 -13.11 0.54 -18.05
C PHE A 313 -12.41 -0.78 -18.39
N PRO A 314 -12.00 -0.99 -19.65
CA PRO A 314 -11.44 -2.27 -20.09
C PRO A 314 -10.11 -2.64 -19.43
N LYS A 315 -9.47 -1.69 -18.73
CA LYS A 315 -8.20 -1.89 -18.01
C LYS A 315 -8.38 -1.88 -16.50
N LEU A 316 -9.60 -1.94 -15.98
CA LEU A 316 -9.84 -1.92 -14.53
C LEU A 316 -9.08 -3.07 -13.85
N GLU A 317 -8.21 -2.72 -12.90
CA GLU A 317 -7.43 -3.68 -12.11
C GLU A 317 -8.17 -4.06 -10.83
N THR A 318 -9.00 -3.19 -10.27
CA THR A 318 -9.66 -3.43 -8.98
C THR A 318 -11.09 -2.95 -9.00
N LEU A 319 -12.02 -3.85 -8.68
CA LEU A 319 -13.42 -3.56 -8.47
C LEU A 319 -13.82 -4.01 -7.07
N THR A 320 -14.20 -3.06 -6.23
CA THR A 320 -14.70 -3.33 -4.87
C THR A 320 -16.20 -3.10 -4.86
N LEU A 321 -16.97 -4.11 -4.43
CA LEU A 321 -18.42 -4.02 -4.33
C LEU A 321 -18.83 -4.04 -2.87
N SER A 322 -19.34 -2.92 -2.39
CA SER A 322 -19.95 -2.82 -1.07
C SER A 322 -21.42 -3.20 -1.17
N LEU A 323 -21.77 -4.34 -0.59
CA LEU A 323 -23.14 -4.80 -0.47
C LEU A 323 -23.64 -4.37 0.91
N ALA A 324 -23.92 -3.09 1.09
CA ALA A 324 -24.53 -2.60 2.33
C ALA A 324 -25.94 -3.21 2.43
N CYS A 325 -26.09 -4.27 3.23
CA CYS A 325 -27.31 -5.03 3.39
C CYS A 325 -28.43 -4.17 4.02
N HIS A 326 -29.40 -3.73 3.23
CA HIS A 326 -30.75 -3.44 3.71
C HIS A 326 -31.60 -4.69 3.53
N GLY A 327 -31.57 -5.59 4.51
CA GLY A 327 -32.56 -6.68 4.70
C GLY A 327 -32.75 -7.74 3.59
N ALA A 328 -32.17 -7.58 2.40
CA ALA A 328 -32.38 -8.46 1.27
C ALA A 328 -31.39 -9.63 1.28
N THR A 329 -31.92 -10.85 1.33
CA THR A 329 -31.17 -12.09 1.08
C THR A 329 -30.69 -12.11 -0.37
N TYR A 330 -29.42 -11.76 -0.59
CA TYR A 330 -28.79 -11.87 -1.90
C TYR A 330 -28.64 -13.35 -2.28
N TYR A 331 -29.27 -13.78 -3.38
CA TYR A 331 -29.01 -15.10 -3.98
C TYR A 331 -27.60 -15.12 -4.61
N ILE A 332 -26.61 -15.48 -3.80
CA ILE A 332 -25.17 -15.54 -4.12
C ILE A 332 -24.86 -16.39 -5.38
N VAL A 333 -25.72 -17.37 -5.71
CA VAL A 333 -25.49 -18.36 -6.77
C VAL A 333 -25.44 -17.75 -8.18
N ARG A 334 -26.25 -16.72 -8.49
CA ARG A 334 -26.19 -16.05 -9.81
C ARG A 334 -25.00 -15.10 -9.94
N LYS A 335 -24.46 -14.59 -8.84
CA LYS A 335 -23.30 -13.68 -8.83
C LYS A 335 -21.99 -14.40 -9.19
N PHE A 336 -21.80 -15.65 -8.75
CA PHE A 336 -20.60 -16.45 -9.08
C PHE A 336 -20.37 -16.70 -10.58
N ILE A 337 -21.45 -16.78 -11.38
CA ILE A 337 -21.34 -16.97 -12.83
C ILE A 337 -20.74 -15.71 -13.51
N PHE A 338 -21.05 -14.52 -12.98
CA PHE A 338 -20.53 -13.26 -13.52
C PHE A 338 -19.14 -12.90 -13.02
N LEU A 339 -18.83 -13.28 -11.77
CA LEU A 339 -17.50 -13.17 -11.18
C LEU A 339 -16.45 -13.98 -11.96
N ARG A 340 -16.83 -14.97 -12.77
CA ARG A 340 -15.92 -15.68 -13.70
C ARG A 340 -15.44 -14.84 -14.88
N ARG A 341 -16.07 -13.70 -15.18
CA ARG A 341 -15.64 -12.79 -16.27
C ARG A 341 -14.53 -11.82 -15.85
N PHE A 342 -14.34 -11.65 -14.54
CA PHE A 342 -13.17 -10.98 -13.99
C PHE A 342 -12.15 -12.04 -13.61
N ASP A 343 -10.84 -11.74 -13.69
CA ASP A 343 -9.83 -12.63 -13.10
C ASP A 343 -10.22 -12.81 -11.62
N PRO A 344 -10.41 -14.05 -11.11
CA PRO A 344 -10.82 -14.31 -9.73
C PRO A 344 -9.85 -13.73 -8.68
N ARG A 345 -8.67 -13.25 -9.10
CA ARG A 345 -7.75 -12.45 -8.27
C ARG A 345 -8.20 -11.00 -8.00
N LEU A 346 -9.22 -10.51 -8.71
CA LEU A 346 -9.64 -9.10 -8.72
C LEU A 346 -11.00 -8.87 -8.03
N ILE A 347 -11.57 -9.92 -7.44
CA ILE A 347 -12.89 -9.89 -6.82
C ILE A 347 -12.72 -10.10 -5.33
N PHE A 348 -13.11 -9.08 -4.58
CA PHE A 348 -13.15 -9.10 -3.12
C PHE A 348 -14.60 -8.89 -2.70
N LEU A 349 -15.16 -9.90 -2.01
CA LEU A 349 -16.53 -9.90 -1.48
C LEU A 349 -16.52 -9.52 0.01
#